data_AF-A0A7L4NVL4-F1
#
_entry.id   AF-A0A7L4NVL4-F1
#
_cell.length_a   1.000
_cell.length_b   1.000
_cell.length_c   1.000
_cell.angle_alpha   90.00
_cell.angle_beta   90.00
_cell.angle_gamma   90.00
#
_symmetry.space_group_name_H-M   'P 1'
#
loop_
_entity.id
_entity.type
_entity.pdbx_description
1 polymer ?
#
loop_
_entity_poly.entity_id
_entity_poly.type
_entity_poly.pdbx_seq_one_letter_code
_entity_poly.pdbx_strand_id
1 'polypeptide(L)'
;MDKRALLGIACSLTISIVILSFIIYGNSDFDEQLIHQVDEGVPAEKLIPQIDEETQKLQTDAKRRLLSIVMDKKYWGNGDLASPDDFQYYTTGYVTEMDVISNYDSARKKFARREITKKQFLQEIEGPKTFFKYALGQF
;
A
#
# COMPACT_ATOMS: atom_id res chain seq x y z
N MET A 1 -12.61 11.45 -43.70
CA MET A 1 -11.70 11.07 -42.59
C MET A 1 -11.53 9.56 -42.63
N ASP A 2 -10.30 9.08 -42.76
CA ASP A 2 -10.04 7.67 -43.08
C ASP A 2 -10.30 6.77 -41.85
N LYS A 3 -10.98 5.62 -42.02
CA LYS A 3 -11.40 4.75 -40.91
C LYS A 3 -10.21 4.26 -40.08
N ARG A 4 -9.04 4.16 -40.72
CA ARG A 4 -7.76 3.80 -40.10
C ARG A 4 -7.24 4.88 -39.16
N ALA A 5 -7.43 6.15 -39.50
CA ALA A 5 -7.05 7.27 -38.64
C ALA A 5 -7.93 7.34 -37.38
N LEU A 6 -9.24 7.05 -37.51
CA LEU A 6 -10.16 7.01 -36.38
C LEU A 6 -9.81 5.90 -35.37
N LEU A 7 -9.43 4.71 -35.88
CA LEU A 7 -8.99 3.57 -35.06
C LEU A 7 -7.67 3.85 -34.32
N GLY A 8 -6.71 4.51 -34.99
CA GLY A 8 -5.45 4.91 -34.35
C GLY A 8 -5.67 5.90 -33.20
N ILE A 9 -6.55 6.89 -33.40
CA ILE A 9 -6.91 7.85 -32.36
C ILE A 9 -7.62 7.15 -31.20
N ALA A 10 -8.61 6.30 -31.47
CA ALA A 10 -9.35 5.57 -30.44
C ALA A 10 -8.45 4.67 -29.57
N CYS A 11 -7.53 3.91 -30.17
CA CYS A 11 -6.56 3.09 -29.44
C CYS A 11 -5.58 3.94 -28.61
N SER A 12 -5.11 5.06 -29.14
CA SER A 12 -4.22 5.95 -28.39
C SER A 12 -4.93 6.57 -27.17
N LEU A 13 -6.22 6.89 -27.30
CA LEU A 13 -7.04 7.45 -26.24
C LEU A 13 -7.31 6.43 -25.13
N THR A 14 -7.65 5.19 -25.47
CA THR A 14 -7.85 4.13 -24.46
C THR A 14 -6.56 3.82 -23.71
N ILE A 15 -5.43 3.70 -24.39
CA ILE A 15 -4.12 3.50 -23.74
C ILE A 15 -3.79 4.68 -22.83
N SER A 16 -4.03 5.92 -23.30
CA SER A 16 -3.78 7.12 -22.50
C SER A 16 -4.69 7.19 -21.26
N ILE A 17 -5.97 6.80 -21.38
CA ILE A 17 -6.90 6.72 -20.24
C ILE A 17 -6.42 5.68 -19.23
N VAL A 18 -5.98 4.50 -19.67
CA VAL A 18 -5.44 3.44 -18.79
C VAL A 18 -4.19 3.92 -18.06
N ILE A 19 -3.28 4.60 -18.75
CA ILE A 19 -2.07 5.17 -18.14
C ILE A 19 -2.42 6.30 -17.15
N LEU A 20 -3.32 7.21 -17.52
CA LEU A 20 -3.75 8.30 -16.64
C LEU A 20 -4.46 7.76 -15.40
N SER A 21 -5.31 6.75 -15.55
CA SER A 21 -5.94 6.09 -14.41
C SER A 21 -4.88 5.39 -13.56
N PHE A 22 -3.90 4.69 -14.15
CA PHE A 22 -2.79 4.13 -13.37
C PHE A 22 -1.98 5.19 -12.60
N ILE A 23 -1.76 6.38 -13.17
CA ILE A 23 -1.04 7.48 -12.51
C ILE A 23 -1.89 8.14 -11.43
N ILE A 24 -3.18 8.40 -11.69
CA ILE A 24 -4.09 9.01 -10.73
C ILE A 24 -4.37 8.05 -9.56
N TYR A 25 -4.67 6.78 -9.85
CA TYR A 25 -4.90 5.75 -8.84
C TYR A 25 -3.61 5.30 -8.15
N GLY A 26 -2.45 5.39 -8.82
CA GLY A 26 -1.15 5.08 -8.23
C GLY A 26 -0.57 6.17 -7.33
N ASN A 27 -1.05 7.42 -7.44
CA ASN A 27 -0.65 8.55 -6.59
C ASN A 27 -1.73 8.98 -5.58
N SER A 28 -2.91 8.35 -5.61
CA SER A 28 -4.01 8.68 -4.71
C SER A 28 -3.88 7.85 -3.44
N ASP A 29 -4.02 8.51 -2.28
CA ASP A 29 -4.13 7.86 -0.98
C ASP A 29 -5.24 6.80 -1.04
N PHE A 30 -4.86 5.51 -1.02
CA PHE A 30 -5.79 4.38 -1.13
C PHE A 30 -6.97 4.52 -0.16
N ASP A 31 -6.74 5.09 1.03
CA ASP A 31 -7.81 5.24 2.01
C ASP A 31 -8.85 6.28 1.60
N GLU A 32 -8.45 7.35 0.89
CA GLU A 32 -9.41 8.31 0.34
C GLU A 32 -10.28 7.66 -0.74
N GLN A 33 -9.69 6.81 -1.58
CA GLN A 33 -10.45 6.03 -2.57
C GLN A 33 -11.42 5.07 -1.89
N LEU A 34 -10.95 4.35 -0.86
CA LEU A 34 -11.79 3.42 -0.09
C LEU A 34 -12.97 4.16 0.55
N ILE A 35 -12.72 5.32 1.16
CA ILE A 35 -13.76 6.20 1.71
C ILE A 35 -14.78 6.57 0.65
N HIS A 36 -14.33 7.04 -0.51
CA HIS A 36 -15.22 7.44 -1.60
C HIS A 36 -16.09 6.27 -2.08
N GLN A 37 -15.48 5.10 -2.32
CA GLN A 37 -16.20 3.92 -2.79
C GLN A 37 -17.21 3.40 -1.75
N VAL A 38 -16.88 3.46 -0.46
CA VAL A 38 -17.84 3.11 0.61
C VAL A 38 -19.01 4.10 0.65
N ASP A 39 -18.73 5.40 0.53
CA ASP A 39 -19.72 6.49 0.48
C ASP A 39 -20.64 6.35 -0.76
N GLU A 40 -20.11 5.86 -1.88
CA GLU A 40 -20.87 5.53 -3.11
C GLU A 40 -21.69 4.23 -3.02
N GLY A 41 -21.60 3.50 -1.92
CA GLY A 41 -22.36 2.26 -1.72
C GLY A 41 -21.75 1.02 -2.35
N VAL A 42 -20.46 1.04 -2.71
CA VAL A 42 -19.79 -0.15 -3.27
C VAL A 42 -19.83 -1.30 -2.24
N PRO A 43 -20.22 -2.52 -2.67
CA PRO A 43 -20.34 -3.67 -1.77
C PRO A 43 -18.97 -4.18 -1.32
N ALA A 44 -18.88 -4.70 -0.09
CA ALA A 44 -17.63 -5.12 0.53
C ALA A 44 -16.92 -6.20 -0.31
N GLU A 45 -17.66 -7.09 -0.97
CA GLU A 45 -17.14 -8.17 -1.81
C GLU A 45 -16.27 -7.66 -2.96
N LYS A 46 -16.47 -6.40 -3.41
CA LYS A 46 -15.63 -5.75 -4.42
C LYS A 46 -14.45 -4.98 -3.83
N LEU A 47 -14.57 -4.55 -2.57
CA LEU A 47 -13.56 -3.74 -1.87
C LEU A 47 -12.49 -4.62 -1.22
N ILE A 48 -12.88 -5.76 -0.64
CA ILE A 48 -11.97 -6.67 0.08
C ILE A 48 -10.80 -7.11 -0.82
N PRO A 49 -10.99 -7.52 -2.09
CA PRO A 49 -9.86 -7.89 -2.96
C PRO A 49 -8.89 -6.74 -3.21
N GLN A 50 -9.37 -5.49 -3.32
CA GLN A 50 -8.53 -4.31 -3.49
C GLN A 50 -7.71 -4.03 -2.21
N ILE A 51 -8.33 -4.20 -1.04
CA ILE A 51 -7.66 -4.09 0.25
C ILE A 51 -6.59 -5.17 0.39
N ASP A 52 -6.90 -6.42 0.01
CA ASP A 52 -5.94 -7.52 0.06
C ASP A 52 -4.73 -7.26 -0.85
N GLU A 53 -4.95 -6.74 -2.06
CA GLU A 53 -3.88 -6.36 -2.98
C GLU A 53 -2.98 -5.26 -2.39
N GLU A 54 -3.59 -4.23 -1.80
CA GLU A 54 -2.85 -3.13 -1.16
C GLU A 54 -2.05 -3.62 0.06
N THR A 55 -2.66 -4.45 0.90
CA THR A 55 -1.99 -5.11 2.03
C THR A 55 -0.81 -5.94 1.53
N GLN A 56 -0.96 -6.69 0.43
CA GLN A 56 0.13 -7.47 -0.14
C GLN A 56 1.28 -6.61 -0.67
N LYS A 57 0.99 -5.44 -1.25
CA LYS A 57 2.02 -4.45 -1.65
C LYS A 57 2.81 -3.98 -0.45
N LEU A 58 2.13 -3.57 0.63
CA LEU A 58 2.77 -3.13 1.88
C LEU A 58 3.67 -4.22 2.47
N GLN A 59 3.21 -5.48 2.52
CA GLN A 59 4.00 -6.61 3.02
C GLN A 59 5.23 -6.90 2.14
N THR A 60 5.05 -6.80 0.82
CA THR A 60 6.14 -6.99 -0.14
C THR A 60 7.21 -5.92 0.03
N ASP A 61 6.80 -4.67 0.23
CA ASP A 61 7.72 -3.56 0.44
C ASP A 61 8.43 -3.66 1.80
N ALA A 62 7.74 -4.07 2.86
CA ALA A 62 8.34 -4.35 4.18
C ALA A 62 9.42 -5.43 4.08
N LYS A 63 9.12 -6.53 3.39
CA LYS A 63 10.09 -7.60 3.13
C LYS A 63 11.27 -7.10 2.29
N ARG A 64 11.02 -6.27 1.28
CA ARG A 64 12.07 -5.69 0.43
C ARG A 64 13.01 -4.80 1.25
N ARG A 65 12.48 -3.98 2.17
CA ARG A 65 13.27 -3.16 3.10
C ARG A 65 14.17 -4.01 4.00
N LEU A 66 13.60 -5.04 4.64
CA LEU A 66 14.38 -5.96 5.47
C LEU A 66 15.51 -6.62 4.65
N LEU A 67 15.20 -7.11 3.45
CA LEU A 67 16.21 -7.72 2.58
C LEU A 67 17.29 -6.73 2.17
N SER A 68 16.93 -5.49 1.83
CA SER A 68 17.87 -4.43 1.48
C SER A 68 18.86 -4.18 2.61
N ILE A 69 18.39 -4.11 3.85
CA ILE A 69 19.24 -3.92 5.04
C ILE A 69 20.17 -5.13 5.25
N VAL A 70 19.64 -6.34 5.18
CA VAL A 70 20.43 -7.58 5.34
C VAL A 70 21.53 -7.66 4.28
N MET A 71 21.21 -7.31 3.03
CA MET A 71 22.17 -7.30 1.94
C MET A 71 23.21 -6.19 2.14
N ASP A 72 22.79 -4.98 2.52
CA ASP A 72 23.71 -3.87 2.76
C ASP A 72 24.76 -4.22 3.83
N LYS A 73 24.31 -4.78 4.96
CA LYS A 73 25.20 -5.28 6.02
C LYS A 73 26.14 -6.40 5.53
N LYS A 74 25.61 -7.36 4.76
CA LYS A 74 26.40 -8.48 4.22
C LYS A 74 27.52 -8.02 3.29
N TYR A 75 27.27 -7.05 2.42
CA TYR A 75 28.21 -6.66 1.35
C TYR A 75 29.06 -5.43 1.69
N TRP A 76 28.54 -4.51 2.49
CA TRP A 76 29.20 -3.22 2.79
C TRP A 76 29.58 -3.07 4.28
N GLY A 77 29.04 -3.91 5.17
CA GLY A 77 29.28 -3.89 6.62
C GLY A 77 30.43 -4.77 7.11
N ASN A 78 31.45 -5.08 6.29
CA ASN A 78 32.51 -6.05 6.58
C ASN A 78 32.02 -7.50 6.85
N GLY A 79 30.87 -7.90 6.31
CA GLY A 79 30.38 -9.29 6.35
C GLY A 79 29.72 -9.70 7.67
N ASP A 80 29.69 -8.81 8.63
CA ASP A 80 29.15 -9.03 9.95
C ASP A 80 27.70 -8.52 9.97
N LEU A 81 26.73 -9.42 10.04
CA LEU A 81 25.51 -9.16 10.82
C LEU A 81 26.01 -9.05 12.28
N ALA A 82 26.67 -7.94 12.61
CA ALA A 82 27.84 -7.88 13.52
C ALA A 82 27.59 -8.30 14.98
N SER A 83 26.34 -8.48 15.35
CA SER A 83 25.95 -9.12 16.60
C SER A 83 24.54 -9.69 16.47
N PRO A 84 24.17 -10.66 17.32
CA PRO A 84 22.78 -11.06 17.49
C PRO A 84 21.82 -9.87 17.69
N ASP A 85 22.30 -8.77 18.28
CA ASP A 85 21.50 -7.57 18.57
C ASP A 85 21.10 -6.81 17.30
N ASP A 86 22.00 -6.71 16.30
CA ASP A 86 21.68 -6.09 14.99
C ASP A 86 20.60 -6.89 14.25
N PHE A 87 20.74 -8.22 14.23
CA PHE A 87 19.74 -9.09 13.60
C PHE A 87 18.40 -9.02 14.32
N GLN A 88 18.42 -9.03 15.66
CA GLN A 88 17.23 -8.88 16.48
C GLN A 88 16.58 -7.51 16.27
N TYR A 89 17.35 -6.44 16.13
CA TYR A 89 16.82 -5.10 15.89
C TYR A 89 16.04 -5.02 14.57
N TYR A 90 16.62 -5.48 13.46
CA TYR A 90 15.95 -5.40 12.15
C TYR A 90 14.77 -6.35 12.02
N THR A 91 14.86 -7.55 12.60
CA THR A 91 13.72 -8.48 12.63
C THR A 91 12.60 -7.96 13.52
N THR A 92 12.91 -7.34 14.66
CA THR A 92 11.91 -6.67 15.51
C THR A 92 11.22 -5.52 14.78
N GLY A 93 11.97 -4.71 14.03
CA GLY A 93 11.41 -3.65 13.19
C GLY A 93 10.47 -4.19 12.12
N TYR A 94 10.86 -5.27 11.43
CA TYR A 94 10.00 -5.93 10.44
C TYR A 94 8.73 -6.52 11.06
N VAL A 95 8.83 -7.21 12.21
CA VAL A 95 7.67 -7.76 12.92
C VAL A 95 6.71 -6.64 13.32
N THR A 96 7.24 -5.54 13.87
CA THR A 96 6.45 -4.35 14.23
C THR A 96 5.73 -3.77 13.02
N GLU A 97 6.42 -3.64 11.89
CA GLU A 97 5.83 -3.17 10.64
C GLU A 97 4.71 -4.11 10.14
N MET A 98 4.91 -5.43 10.22
CA MET A 98 3.88 -6.41 9.85
C MET A 98 2.64 -6.34 10.75
N ASP A 99 2.81 -6.10 12.05
CA ASP A 99 1.69 -5.89 12.98
C ASP A 99 0.91 -4.62 12.64
N VAL A 100 1.61 -3.53 12.29
CA VAL A 100 0.97 -2.29 11.81
C VAL A 100 0.19 -2.53 10.53
N ILE A 101 0.77 -3.24 9.55
CA ILE A 101 0.09 -3.61 8.29
C ILE A 101 -1.18 -4.43 8.59
N SER A 102 -1.10 -5.40 9.50
CA SER A 102 -2.25 -6.23 9.87
C SER A 102 -3.37 -5.42 10.52
N ASN A 103 -3.03 -4.49 11.42
CA ASN A 103 -4.00 -3.60 12.05
C ASN A 103 -4.67 -2.68 11.02
N TYR A 104 -3.89 -2.18 10.06
CA TYR A 104 -4.38 -1.32 8.99
C TYR A 104 -5.34 -2.05 8.05
N ASP A 105 -4.98 -3.28 7.65
CA ASP A 105 -5.84 -4.19 6.89
C ASP A 105 -7.16 -4.44 7.61
N SER A 106 -7.11 -4.74 8.91
CA SER A 106 -8.29 -4.97 9.73
C SER A 106 -9.22 -3.76 9.73
N ALA A 107 -8.69 -2.55 9.95
CA ALA A 107 -9.48 -1.31 9.95
C ALA A 107 -10.15 -1.06 8.60
N ARG A 108 -9.40 -1.23 7.49
CA ARG A 108 -9.92 -1.10 6.12
C ARG A 108 -11.07 -2.07 5.85
N LYS A 109 -10.92 -3.33 6.26
CA LYS A 109 -11.96 -4.37 6.05
C LYS A 109 -13.21 -4.14 6.89
N LYS A 110 -13.06 -3.75 8.17
CA LYS A 110 -14.19 -3.34 9.02
C LYS A 110 -14.96 -2.19 8.38
N PHE A 111 -14.23 -1.19 7.87
CA PHE A 111 -14.85 -0.04 7.22
C PHE A 111 -15.55 -0.40 5.91
N ALA A 112 -14.93 -1.23 5.06
CA ALA A 112 -15.55 -1.73 3.83
C ALA A 112 -16.86 -2.51 4.08
N ARG A 113 -16.90 -3.27 5.18
CA ARG A 113 -18.10 -3.99 5.65
C ARG A 113 -19.10 -3.10 6.40
N ARG A 114 -18.78 -1.82 6.61
CA ARG A 114 -19.59 -0.84 7.34
C ARG A 114 -19.82 -1.22 8.81
N GLU A 115 -18.88 -2.00 9.38
CA GLU A 115 -18.87 -2.37 10.80
C GLU A 115 -18.45 -1.19 11.69
N ILE A 116 -17.68 -0.25 11.13
CA ILE A 116 -17.25 0.99 11.77
C ILE A 116 -17.62 2.21 10.94
N THR A 117 -17.82 3.35 11.60
CA THR A 117 -18.08 4.63 10.94
C THR A 117 -16.83 5.21 10.29
N LYS A 118 -16.99 6.12 9.32
CA LYS A 118 -15.88 6.89 8.72
C LYS A 118 -15.01 7.59 9.78
N LYS A 119 -15.62 8.14 10.84
CA LYS A 119 -14.87 8.77 11.94
C LYS A 119 -13.98 7.76 12.67
N GLN A 120 -14.51 6.58 13.00
CA GLN A 120 -13.75 5.52 13.66
C GLN A 120 -12.66 4.98 12.74
N PHE A 121 -12.95 4.79 11.45
CA PHE A 121 -11.95 4.39 10.47
C PHE A 121 -10.77 5.37 10.43
N LEU A 122 -11.02 6.68 10.31
CA LEU A 122 -9.99 7.71 10.30
C LEU A 122 -9.12 7.69 11.58
N GLN A 123 -9.72 7.38 12.73
CA GLN A 123 -8.99 7.22 14.00
C GLN A 123 -8.13 5.95 14.02
N GLU A 124 -8.67 4.81 13.56
CA GLU A 124 -7.94 3.54 13.54
C GLU A 124 -6.75 3.56 12.58
N ILE A 125 -6.82 4.33 11.48
CA ILE A 125 -5.72 4.42 10.50
C ILE A 125 -4.69 5.51 10.81
N GLU A 126 -4.95 6.41 11.77
CA GLU A 126 -4.03 7.49 12.12
C GLU A 126 -2.67 6.95 12.62
N GLY A 127 -2.70 5.92 13.47
CA GLY A 127 -1.50 5.24 13.96
C GLY A 127 -0.67 4.63 12.83
N PRO A 128 -1.25 3.74 12.00
CA PRO A 128 -0.58 3.20 10.81
C PRO A 128 -0.04 4.27 9.86
N LYS A 129 -0.82 5.31 9.52
CA LYS A 129 -0.35 6.42 8.66
C LYS A 129 0.85 7.14 9.26
N THR A 130 0.80 7.40 10.56
CA THR A 130 1.90 8.05 11.29
C THR A 130 3.15 7.17 11.28
N PHE A 131 2.99 5.86 11.50
CA PHE A 131 4.09 4.90 11.43
C PHE A 131 4.77 4.94 10.06
N PHE A 132 4.02 4.80 8.96
CA PHE A 132 4.63 4.79 7.62
C PHE A 132 5.26 6.13 7.24
N LYS A 133 4.66 7.25 7.65
CA LYS A 133 5.24 8.59 7.48
C LYS A 133 6.64 8.70 8.10
N TYR A 134 6.79 8.26 9.35
CA TYR A 134 8.06 8.40 10.08
C TYR A 134 9.06 7.27 9.80
N ALA A 135 8.58 6.04 9.63
CA ALA A 135 9.42 4.87 9.39
C ALA A 135 9.96 4.83 7.94
N LEU A 136 9.21 5.34 6.96
CA LEU A 136 9.56 5.25 5.55
C LEU A 136 10.01 6.57 4.92
N GLY A 137 9.83 7.70 5.62
CA GLY A 137 10.19 9.02 5.10
C GLY A 137 9.45 9.40 3.82
N GLN A 138 8.28 8.79 3.55
CA GLN A 138 7.52 9.01 2.32
C GLN A 138 6.34 9.97 2.51
N PHE A 139 6.37 11.06 1.75
CA PHE A 139 5.26 11.67 1.02
C PHE A 139 5.78 12.06 -0.37
#